data_AF-A0AAE5X6S6-F1
#
_entry.id   AF-A0AAE5X6S6-F1
#
_cell.length_a   1.000
_cell.length_b   1.000
_cell.length_c   1.000
_cell.angle_alpha   90.00
_cell.angle_beta   90.00
_cell.angle_gamma   90.00
#
_symmetry.space_group_name_H-M   'P 1'
#
loop_
_entity.id
_entity.type
_entity.pdbx_description
1 polymer ?
#
loop_
_entity_poly.entity_id
_entity_poly.type
_entity_poly.pdbx_seq_one_letter_code
_entity_poly.pdbx_strand_id
1 'polypeptide(L)'
;MSYIREKRNGPHIYLQEVEAYRDKLGRPRQRYIRTVGKIDNPNWVEPRDEAQERENRALDAAARLTAKVEAFQRETYGETAAERTAREKSEKWSQEKFLADTQCGPSPAEDTAFDAPAPPDLEGSEPAPE
;
A
#
# COMPACT_ATOMS: atom_id res chain seq x y z
N MET A 1 45.59 -8.93 -8.27
CA MET A 1 44.85 -9.13 -6.99
C MET A 1 43.55 -8.35 -7.10
N SER A 2 42.39 -8.98 -6.87
CA SER A 2 41.10 -8.28 -6.88
C SER A 2 40.63 -7.96 -5.47
N TYR A 3 39.86 -6.87 -5.33
CA TYR A 3 39.24 -6.46 -4.08
C TYR A 3 37.94 -5.70 -4.37
N ILE A 4 37.08 -5.58 -3.35
CA ILE A 4 35.85 -4.79 -3.44
C ILE A 4 36.14 -3.35 -3.03
N ARG A 5 35.76 -2.41 -3.90
CA ARG A 5 35.81 -0.98 -3.67
C ARG A 5 34.38 -0.44 -3.55
N GLU A 6 34.16 0.39 -2.54
CA GLU A 6 32.95 1.20 -2.46
C GLU A 6 33.08 2.46 -3.31
N LYS A 7 32.08 2.73 -4.15
CA LYS A 7 31.96 3.96 -4.94
C LYS A 7 30.62 4.62 -4.64
N ARG A 8 30.68 5.76 -3.95
CA ARG A 8 29.49 6.58 -3.67
C ARG A 8 29.11 7.36 -4.93
N ASN A 9 27.84 7.27 -5.32
CA ASN A 9 27.29 8.02 -6.44
C ASN A 9 25.81 8.32 -6.18
N GLY A 10 25.53 9.56 -5.77
CA GLY A 10 24.19 10.02 -5.47
C GLY A 10 23.54 9.24 -4.31
N PRO A 11 22.28 8.79 -4.47
CA PRO A 11 21.55 8.05 -3.44
C PRO A 11 22.08 6.64 -3.18
N HIS A 12 23.10 6.19 -3.91
CA HIS A 12 23.57 4.82 -3.83
C HIS A 12 25.09 4.71 -3.64
N ILE A 13 25.48 3.62 -3.00
CA ILE A 13 26.85 3.14 -2.88
C ILE A 13 26.96 1.88 -3.72
N TYR A 14 27.87 1.91 -4.69
CA TYR A 14 28.15 0.78 -5.57
C TYR A 14 29.34 0.00 -5.03
N LEU A 15 29.14 -1.29 -4.79
CA LEU A 15 30.22 -2.22 -4.50
C LEU A 15 30.81 -2.71 -5.82
N GLN A 16 32.06 -2.36 -6.09
CA GLN A 16 32.73 -2.64 -7.36
C GLN A 16 33.90 -3.59 -7.15
N GLU A 17 33.93 -4.67 -7.90
CA GLU A 17 35.11 -5.54 -7.98
C GLU A 17 36.15 -4.89 -8.88
N VAL A 18 37.33 -4.63 -8.32
CA VAL A 18 38.44 -3.95 -8.98
C VAL A 18 39.67 -4.83 -8.88
N GLU A 19 40.39 -4.95 -9.99
CA GLU A 19 41.67 -5.63 -10.07
C GLU A 19 42.82 -4.63 -9.99
N ALA A 20 43.71 -4.81 -9.01
CA ALA A 20 44.99 -4.13 -8.96
C ALA A 20 46.06 -4.94 -9.72
N TYR A 21 46.79 -4.24 -10.58
CA TYR A 21 47.91 -4.76 -11.37
C TYR A 21 49.00 -3.69 -11.54
N ARG A 22 50.19 -4.08 -12.03
CA ARG A 22 51.24 -3.15 -12.41
C ARG A 22 51.36 -3.09 -13.94
N ASP A 23 51.56 -1.91 -14.49
CA ASP A 23 51.84 -1.77 -15.93
C ASP A 23 53.28 -2.20 -16.29
N LYS A 24 53.62 -2.16 -17.58
CA LYS A 24 54.95 -2.56 -18.09
C LYS A 24 56.10 -1.73 -17.49
N LEU A 25 55.80 -0.55 -16.93
CA LEU A 25 56.76 0.34 -16.26
C LEU A 25 56.74 0.16 -14.73
N GLY A 26 56.03 -0.85 -14.24
CA GLY A 26 55.89 -1.14 -12.81
C GLY A 26 54.95 -0.20 -12.06
N ARG A 27 54.21 0.70 -12.74
CA ARG A 27 53.32 1.66 -12.06
C ARG A 27 52.02 0.96 -11.65
N PRO A 28 51.49 1.24 -10.45
CA PRO A 28 50.24 0.64 -10.00
C PRO A 28 49.06 1.14 -10.85
N ARG A 29 48.22 0.22 -11.31
CA ARG A 29 47.01 0.47 -12.08
C ARG A 29 45.84 -0.33 -11.48
N GLN A 30 44.63 0.14 -11.78
CA GLN A 30 43.39 -0.50 -11.36
C GLN A 30 42.48 -0.69 -12.58
N ARG A 31 41.87 -1.86 -12.71
CA ARG A 31 40.87 -2.18 -13.74
C ARG A 31 39.56 -2.52 -13.06
N TYR A 32 38.49 -1.83 -13.44
CA TYR A 32 37.14 -2.20 -13.04
C TYR A 32 36.76 -3.51 -13.72
N ILE A 33 36.27 -4.48 -12.95
CA ILE A 33 35.78 -5.76 -13.47
C ILE A 33 34.25 -5.68 -13.61
N ARG A 34 33.56 -5.47 -12.49
CA ARG A 34 32.09 -5.46 -12.43
C ARG A 34 31.58 -4.79 -11.16
N THR A 35 30.28 -4.52 -11.12
CA THR A 35 29.57 -4.11 -9.92
C THR A 35 28.96 -5.36 -9.29
N VAL A 36 29.28 -5.61 -8.03
CA VAL A 36 28.81 -6.78 -7.28
C VAL A 36 27.57 -6.48 -6.45
N GLY A 37 27.30 -5.20 -6.17
CA GLY A 37 26.16 -4.80 -5.37
C GLY A 37 25.87 -3.31 -5.42
N LYS A 38 24.65 -2.97 -5.02
CA LYS A 38 24.14 -1.61 -4.89
C LYS A 38 23.46 -1.50 -3.53
N ILE A 39 23.89 -0.55 -2.72
CA ILE A 39 23.34 -0.26 -1.40
C ILE A 39 22.85 1.18 -1.42
N ASP A 40 21.79 1.49 -0.69
CA ASP A 40 21.37 2.87 -0.50
C ASP A 40 22.35 3.60 0.41
N ASN A 41 22.66 4.85 0.07
CA ASN A 41 23.56 5.69 0.84
C ASN A 41 22.77 6.28 2.02
N PRO A 42 22.98 5.83 3.27
CA PRO A 42 22.19 6.30 4.41
C PRO A 42 22.41 7.78 4.72
N ASN A 43 23.51 8.35 4.20
CA ASN A 43 23.85 9.76 4.39
C ASN A 43 23.47 10.61 3.16
N TRP A 44 22.73 10.06 2.19
CA TRP A 44 22.25 10.85 1.08
C TRP A 44 21.09 11.72 1.54
N VAL A 45 21.34 13.03 1.58
CA VAL A 45 20.29 14.02 1.73
C VAL A 45 19.83 14.36 0.32
N GLU A 46 18.59 13.99 0.02
CA GLU A 46 17.98 14.31 -1.25
C GLU A 46 17.88 15.84 -1.40
N PRO A 47 18.16 16.41 -2.58
CA PRO A 47 17.96 17.83 -2.82
C PRO A 47 16.52 18.23 -2.47
N ARG A 48 16.37 19.35 -1.76
CA ARG A 48 15.07 19.83 -1.26
C ARG A 48 14.00 19.90 -2.37
N ASP A 49 14.41 20.30 -3.56
CA ASP A 49 13.52 20.47 -4.72
C ASP A 49 12.99 19.13 -5.23
N GLU A 50 13.84 18.09 -5.29
CA GLU A 50 13.44 16.74 -5.74
C GLU A 50 12.49 16.06 -4.73
N ALA A 51 12.74 16.25 -3.43
CA ALA A 51 11.87 15.75 -2.37
C ALA A 51 10.48 16.39 -2.46
N GLN A 52 10.43 17.71 -2.66
CA GLN A 52 9.18 18.46 -2.78
C GLN A 52 8.41 18.09 -4.05
N GLU A 53 9.08 17.88 -5.18
CA GLU A 53 8.44 17.38 -6.39
C GLU A 53 7.84 15.97 -6.23
N ARG A 54 8.52 15.08 -5.49
CA ARG A 54 7.98 13.75 -5.19
C ARG A 54 6.73 13.84 -4.34
N GLU A 55 6.75 14.68 -3.32
CA GLU A 55 5.60 14.92 -2.45
C GLU A 55 4.41 15.48 -3.25
N ASN A 56 4.64 16.49 -4.10
CA ASN A 56 3.61 17.04 -4.97
C ASN A 56 3.00 15.98 -5.90
N ARG A 57 3.83 15.11 -6.50
CA ARG A 57 3.35 13.99 -7.32
C ARG A 57 2.51 12.99 -6.52
N ALA A 58 2.88 12.72 -5.27
CA ALA A 58 2.11 11.85 -4.39
C ALA A 58 0.76 12.46 -4.02
N LEU A 59 0.72 13.76 -3.73
CA LEU A 59 -0.51 14.50 -3.46
C LEU A 59 -1.44 14.53 -4.68
N ASP A 60 -0.91 14.75 -5.88
CA ASP A 60 -1.68 14.70 -7.12
C ASP A 60 -2.28 13.31 -7.36
N ALA A 61 -1.51 12.25 -7.10
CA ALA A 61 -1.99 10.88 -7.22
C ALA A 61 -3.10 10.58 -6.21
N ALA A 62 -2.93 11.02 -4.96
CA ALA A 62 -3.94 10.89 -3.91
C ALA A 62 -5.23 11.64 -4.29
N ALA A 63 -5.14 12.88 -4.77
CA ALA A 63 -6.30 13.66 -5.19
C ALA A 63 -7.09 12.97 -6.33
N ARG A 64 -6.40 12.38 -7.30
CA ARG A 64 -7.03 11.61 -8.39
C ARG A 64 -7.75 10.37 -7.86
N LEU A 65 -7.17 9.66 -6.88
CA LEU A 65 -7.81 8.51 -6.26
C LEU A 65 -9.04 8.92 -5.45
N THR A 66 -8.95 10.00 -4.67
CA THR A 66 -10.08 10.55 -3.93
C THR A 66 -11.24 10.89 -4.87
N ALA A 67 -10.97 11.58 -5.99
CA ALA A 67 -12.00 11.91 -6.98
C ALA A 67 -12.68 10.66 -7.57
N LYS A 68 -11.93 9.57 -7.80
CA LYS A 68 -12.50 8.29 -8.27
C LYS A 68 -13.39 7.64 -7.22
N VAL A 69 -12.98 7.66 -5.95
CA VAL A 69 -13.77 7.12 -4.84
C VAL A 69 -15.06 7.92 -4.68
N GLU A 70 -14.99 9.25 -4.74
CA GLU A 70 -16.17 10.12 -4.66
C GLU A 70 -17.13 9.89 -5.83
N ALA A 71 -16.60 9.75 -7.06
CA ALA A 71 -17.43 9.44 -8.23
C ALA A 71 -18.14 8.09 -8.07
N PHE A 72 -17.43 7.05 -7.65
CA PHE A 72 -18.00 5.74 -7.39
C PHE A 72 -19.07 5.77 -6.28
N GLN A 73 -18.82 6.50 -5.20
CA GLN A 73 -19.79 6.66 -4.11
C GLN A 73 -21.06 7.36 -4.58
N ARG A 74 -20.92 8.43 -5.37
CA ARG A 74 -22.09 9.14 -5.91
C ARG A 74 -22.87 8.27 -6.90
N GLU A 75 -22.20 7.47 -7.72
CA GLU A 75 -22.86 6.52 -8.63
C GLU A 75 -23.61 5.42 -7.86
N THR A 76 -23.00 4.86 -6.82
CA THR A 76 -23.54 3.72 -6.07
C THR A 76 -24.60 4.12 -5.04
N TYR A 77 -24.39 5.25 -4.35
CA TYR A 77 -25.19 5.67 -3.19
C TYR A 77 -25.91 7.01 -3.41
N GLY A 78 -25.77 7.64 -4.57
CA GLY A 78 -26.38 8.94 -4.89
C GLY A 78 -25.69 10.15 -4.25
N GLU A 79 -24.74 9.93 -3.33
CA GLU A 79 -24.04 10.96 -2.57
C GLU A 79 -22.59 10.57 -2.26
N THR A 80 -21.73 11.55 -2.03
CA THR A 80 -20.35 11.31 -1.54
C THR A 80 -20.32 11.13 -0.01
N ALA A 81 -19.25 10.55 0.51
CA ALA A 81 -19.05 10.45 1.96
C ALA A 81 -19.03 11.82 2.66
N ALA A 82 -18.51 12.86 1.99
CA ALA A 82 -18.50 14.22 2.52
C ALA A 82 -19.91 14.81 2.62
N GLU A 83 -20.75 14.59 1.60
CA GLU A 83 -22.15 15.02 1.58
C GLU A 83 -22.96 14.31 2.67
N ARG A 84 -22.78 13.00 2.81
CA ARG A 84 -23.40 12.22 3.89
C ARG A 84 -23.01 12.74 5.26
N THR A 85 -21.72 12.96 5.49
CA THR A 85 -21.20 13.47 6.77
C THR A 85 -21.75 14.87 7.07
N ALA A 86 -21.90 15.74 6.05
CA ALA A 86 -22.49 17.06 6.22
C ALA A 86 -23.97 16.99 6.58
N ARG A 87 -24.74 16.11 5.93
CA ARG A 87 -26.14 15.85 6.25
C ARG A 87 -26.29 15.33 7.68
N GLU A 88 -25.54 14.29 8.05
CA GLU A 88 -25.57 13.69 9.39
C GLU A 88 -25.17 14.70 10.48
N LYS A 89 -24.18 15.57 10.22
CA LYS A 89 -23.83 16.64 11.16
C LYS A 89 -24.93 17.68 11.33
N SER A 90 -25.71 17.94 10.29
CA SER A 90 -26.85 18.86 10.35
C SER A 90 -28.09 18.23 10.98
N GLU A 91 -28.19 16.89 10.97
CA GLU A 91 -29.26 16.15 11.60
C GLU A 91 -28.99 15.96 13.09
N LYS A 92 -29.73 16.72 13.90
CA LYS A 92 -29.78 16.46 15.33
C LYS A 92 -30.60 15.19 15.57
N TRP A 93 -30.00 14.24 16.27
CA TRP A 93 -30.71 13.07 16.78
C TRP A 93 -31.93 13.53 17.60
N SER A 94 -33.10 12.94 17.31
CA SER A 94 -34.30 13.09 18.12
C SER A 94 -35.04 11.75 18.21
N GLN A 95 -35.71 11.51 19.34
CA GLN A 95 -36.48 10.30 19.57
C GLN A 95 -37.65 10.16 18.59
N GLU A 96 -38.31 11.27 18.24
CA GLU A 96 -39.41 11.30 17.26
C GLU A 96 -38.93 10.86 15.87
N LYS A 97 -37.73 11.30 15.46
CA LYS A 97 -37.13 10.90 14.19
C LYS A 97 -36.75 9.42 14.19
N PHE A 98 -36.15 8.93 15.26
CA PHE A 98 -35.81 7.51 15.39
C PHE A 98 -37.06 6.62 15.25
N LEU A 99 -38.17 6.99 15.88
CA LEU A 99 -39.43 6.25 15.79
C LEU A 99 -40.03 6.31 14.37
N ALA A 100 -39.92 7.45 13.68
CA ALA A 100 -40.37 7.58 12.29
C ALA A 100 -39.53 6.71 11.32
N ASP A 101 -38.20 6.69 11.49
CA ASP A 101 -37.29 5.91 10.65
C ASP A 101 -37.40 4.39 10.90
N THR A 102 -37.76 3.97 12.12
CA THR A 102 -37.91 2.54 12.48
C THR A 102 -39.29 1.96 12.21
N GLN A 103 -40.33 2.77 11.97
CA GLN A 103 -41.70 2.29 11.72
C GLN A 103 -42.02 1.98 10.24
N CYS A 104 -41.09 2.23 9.30
CA CYS A 104 -41.32 2.08 7.85
C CYS A 104 -40.60 0.87 7.20
N GLY A 105 -40.43 -0.23 7.93
CA GLY A 105 -40.02 -1.52 7.34
C GLY A 105 -41.05 -2.61 7.65
N PRO A 106 -41.39 -3.49 6.70
CA PRO A 106 -42.15 -4.69 7.05
C PRO A 106 -41.38 -5.43 8.14
N SER A 107 -42.08 -5.81 9.21
CA SER A 107 -41.53 -6.65 10.26
C SER A 107 -40.86 -7.87 9.62
N PRO A 108 -39.59 -8.20 9.92
CA PRO A 108 -38.91 -9.38 9.36
C PRO A 108 -39.50 -10.70 9.87
N ALA A 109 -40.66 -10.68 10.52
CA ALA A 109 -41.31 -11.85 11.09
C ALA A 109 -41.94 -12.79 10.05
N GLU A 110 -41.99 -12.46 8.75
CA GLU A 110 -42.73 -13.27 7.77
C GLU A 110 -41.90 -13.95 6.67
N ASP A 111 -40.55 -13.90 6.67
CA ASP A 111 -39.75 -14.61 5.65
C ASP A 111 -38.49 -15.30 6.22
N THR A 112 -38.64 -16.02 7.34
CA THR A 112 -37.62 -17.00 7.79
C THR A 112 -38.00 -18.43 7.44
N ALA A 113 -38.28 -18.69 6.16
CA ALA A 113 -38.07 -20.02 5.58
C ALA A 113 -36.63 -20.11 5.06
N PHE A 114 -35.66 -20.03 5.98
CA PHE A 114 -34.27 -20.35 5.65
C PHE A 114 -34.16 -21.87 5.60
N ASP A 115 -34.38 -22.43 4.42
CA ASP A 115 -34.13 -23.84 4.12
C ASP A 115 -32.62 -24.09 4.19
N ALA A 116 -32.12 -24.31 5.41
CA ALA A 116 -30.73 -24.61 5.66
C ALA A 116 -30.43 -26.00 5.07
N PRO A 117 -29.51 -26.13 4.10
CA PRO A 117 -29.06 -27.46 3.68
C PRO A 117 -28.39 -28.16 4.87
N ALA A 118 -28.78 -29.41 5.10
CA ALA A 118 -28.25 -30.24 6.17
C ALA A 118 -26.70 -30.28 6.11
N PRO A 119 -26.01 -30.20 7.26
CA PRO A 119 -24.57 -30.32 7.29
C PRO A 119 -24.15 -31.69 6.75
N PRO A 120 -23.08 -31.78 5.93
CA PRO A 120 -22.59 -33.06 5.46
C PRO A 120 -22.05 -33.90 6.62
N ASP A 121 -22.40 -35.18 6.62
CA ASP A 121 -21.92 -36.18 7.58
C ASP A 121 -20.39 -36.19 7.62
N LEU A 122 -19.83 -35.93 8.81
CA LEU A 122 -18.41 -36.12 9.08
C LEU A 122 -18.13 -37.60 9.33
N GLU A 123 -18.07 -38.41 8.27
CA GLU A 123 -17.42 -39.71 8.32
C GLU A 123 -15.92 -39.54 8.02
N GLY A 124 -15.07 -39.86 9.01
CA GLY A 124 -13.63 -40.02 8.79
C GLY A 124 -12.72 -39.45 9.88
N SER A 125 -12.90 -39.86 11.14
CA SER A 125 -11.80 -39.82 12.10
C SER A 125 -11.00 -41.11 12.01
N GLU A 126 -9.93 -41.12 11.20
CA GLU A 126 -8.84 -42.07 11.39
C GLU A 126 -8.05 -41.70 12.66
N PRO A 127 -7.76 -42.66 13.56
CA PRO A 127 -6.87 -42.40 14.69
C PRO A 127 -5.41 -42.32 14.23
N ALA A 128 -4.67 -41.35 14.78
CA ALA A 128 -3.25 -41.15 14.53
C ALA A 128 -2.41 -42.36 15.01
N PRO A 129 -1.35 -42.75 14.27
CA PRO A 129 -0.47 -43.84 14.68
C PRO A 129 0.51 -43.39 15.78
N GLU A 130 0.78 -44.33 16.70
CA GLU A 130 1.77 -44.24 17.79
C GLU A 130 3.22 -44.16 17.30
#